data_AF-A0A9Q1G7H2-F1
#
_entry.id   AF-A0A9Q1G7H2-F1
#
_cell.length_a   1.000
_cell.length_b   1.000
_cell.length_c   1.000
_cell.angle_alpha   90.00
_cell.angle_beta   90.00
_cell.angle_gamma   90.00
#
_symmetry.space_group_name_H-M   'P 1'
#
loop_
_entity.id
_entity.type
_entity.pdbx_description
1 polymer ?
#
loop_
_entity_poly.entity_id
_entity_poly.type
_entity_poly.pdbx_seq_one_letter_code
_entity_poly.pdbx_strand_id
1 'polypeptide(L)'
;MDGGPKGVATGHPLAPPNQGGYAVAGPGPAVASEPGAFQPACLARGRRCPQGLESAVLETLQASKAPSTRALYAGKWGRFSRWCQTNGSSPTRCEVSVILAFLQSLFEEGLAESTLRGYLAAISDRHDRIEGRTVGAHPLASQFLRGARRLRPPRSNAVPSWDLQLVLNALTEPPFEPLEGLSLKLLSFKTAFLLAIASARRVSELHALSIHPACPLAVLRVSANRVGGFSSSSP
;
A
#
# COMPACT_ATOMS: atom_id res chain seq x y z
N MET A 1 65.04 -24.87 -38.52
CA MET A 1 65.73 -24.00 -37.56
C MET A 1 64.66 -23.36 -36.70
N ASP A 2 64.77 -23.60 -35.38
CA ASP A 2 63.99 -23.05 -34.25
C ASP A 2 62.45 -23.19 -34.27
N GLY A 3 61.76 -23.59 -33.20
CA GLY A 3 62.18 -23.82 -31.81
C GLY A 3 60.95 -23.71 -30.91
N GLY A 4 60.51 -24.85 -30.36
CA GLY A 4 59.87 -25.05 -29.04
C GLY A 4 58.52 -24.38 -28.66
N PRO A 5 57.70 -25.02 -27.79
CA PRO A 5 56.28 -24.70 -27.56
C PRO A 5 56.00 -24.16 -26.14
N LYS A 6 54.74 -23.76 -25.85
CA LYS A 6 54.03 -24.02 -24.57
C LYS A 6 52.62 -23.44 -24.54
N GLY A 7 51.67 -24.24 -24.04
CA GLY A 7 50.30 -23.81 -23.73
C GLY A 7 49.38 -24.98 -23.42
N VAL A 8 49.63 -25.67 -22.30
CA VAL A 8 48.80 -26.75 -21.75
C VAL A 8 47.58 -26.13 -21.05
N ALA A 9 46.37 -26.57 -21.39
CA ALA A 9 45.16 -26.34 -20.61
C ALA A 9 44.65 -27.68 -20.07
N THR A 10 44.82 -27.88 -18.77
CA THR A 10 44.34 -29.03 -18.00
C THR A 10 42.87 -28.87 -17.64
N GLY A 11 42.07 -29.89 -17.97
CA GLY A 11 40.73 -30.06 -17.43
C GLY A 11 40.76 -30.55 -15.98
N HIS A 12 39.76 -30.14 -15.18
CA HIS A 12 39.47 -30.70 -13.87
C HIS A 12 37.99 -31.14 -13.83
N PRO A 13 37.67 -32.37 -13.39
CA PRO A 13 36.31 -32.90 -13.32
C PRO A 13 35.61 -32.71 -11.96
N LEU A 14 34.30 -32.97 -11.99
CA LEU A 14 33.26 -32.90 -10.95
C LEU A 14 33.63 -33.44 -9.56
N ALA A 15 32.99 -32.86 -8.53
CA ALA A 15 32.80 -33.45 -7.20
C ALA A 15 31.33 -33.30 -6.72
N PRO A 16 30.85 -34.18 -5.82
CA PRO A 16 29.45 -34.67 -5.74
C PRO A 16 28.59 -33.99 -4.63
N PRO A 17 27.30 -34.39 -4.43
CA PRO A 17 26.33 -33.61 -3.66
C PRO A 17 26.42 -33.89 -2.15
N ASN A 18 26.14 -32.85 -1.36
CA ASN A 18 26.15 -32.93 0.10
C ASN A 18 24.80 -33.47 0.62
N GLN A 19 24.82 -34.63 1.29
CA GLN A 19 23.72 -35.18 2.07
C GLN A 19 24.10 -35.19 3.56
N GLY A 20 23.15 -34.84 4.41
CA GLY A 20 23.18 -34.99 5.87
C GLY A 20 22.93 -33.65 6.58
N GLY A 21 22.01 -33.51 7.52
CA GLY A 21 21.08 -34.45 8.13
C GLY A 21 20.08 -33.64 8.99
N TYR A 22 18.89 -34.19 9.17
CA TYR A 22 17.84 -33.65 10.02
C TYR A 22 18.21 -33.90 11.49
N ALA A 23 18.34 -32.84 12.29
CA ALA A 23 18.44 -32.93 13.73
C ALA A 23 17.34 -32.08 14.37
N VAL A 24 16.37 -32.77 14.97
CA VAL A 24 15.35 -32.21 15.86
C VAL A 24 16.00 -31.94 17.21
N ALA A 25 15.92 -30.70 17.69
CA ALA A 25 16.19 -30.37 19.10
C ALA A 25 15.12 -29.38 19.59
N GLY A 26 14.39 -29.81 20.61
CA GLY A 26 13.39 -29.04 21.35
C GLY A 26 14.01 -28.01 22.31
N PRO A 27 13.19 -27.37 23.16
CA PRO A 27 13.24 -25.92 23.36
C PRO A 27 14.15 -25.47 24.51
N GLY A 28 15.06 -24.54 24.21
CA GLY A 28 15.77 -23.70 25.19
C GLY A 28 15.07 -22.35 25.35
N PRO A 29 15.24 -21.66 26.50
CA PRO A 29 14.30 -20.65 26.97
C PRO A 29 14.31 -19.41 26.08
N ALA A 30 13.12 -19.02 25.64
CA ALA A 30 12.87 -17.75 24.99
C ALA A 30 13.17 -16.63 25.97
N VAL A 31 14.32 -15.98 25.82
CA VAL A 31 14.58 -14.69 26.43
C VAL A 31 13.64 -13.72 25.72
N ALA A 32 12.49 -13.48 26.35
CA ALA A 32 11.49 -12.55 25.86
C ALA A 32 12.11 -11.15 25.85
N SER A 33 12.50 -10.68 24.66
CA SER A 33 12.66 -9.25 24.42
C SER A 33 11.30 -8.61 24.66
N GLU A 34 11.18 -7.91 25.78
CA GLU A 34 10.04 -7.06 26.10
C GLU A 34 9.65 -6.24 24.85
N PRO A 35 8.45 -6.43 24.28
CA PRO A 35 7.96 -5.54 23.25
C PRO A 35 7.75 -4.18 23.93
N GLY A 36 8.64 -3.23 23.62
CA GLY A 36 8.60 -1.87 24.17
C GLY A 36 7.18 -1.34 24.19
N ALA A 37 6.72 -1.02 25.41
CA ALA A 37 5.35 -0.66 25.72
C ALA A 37 4.74 0.25 24.65
N PHE A 38 3.74 -0.31 23.95
CA PHE A 38 2.96 0.38 22.94
C PHE A 38 2.19 1.52 23.61
N GLN A 39 2.58 2.76 23.37
CA GLN A 39 1.81 3.91 23.82
C GLN A 39 0.59 4.11 22.91
N PRO A 40 -0.62 4.26 23.48
CA PRO A 40 -1.85 4.26 22.72
C PRO A 40 -2.01 5.53 21.87
N ALA A 41 -2.42 5.34 20.62
CA ALA A 41 -2.78 6.39 19.68
C ALA A 41 -4.17 6.99 19.99
N CYS A 42 -4.28 7.76 21.08
CA CYS A 42 -5.48 8.54 21.40
C CYS A 42 -5.33 9.98 20.85
N LEU A 43 -5.36 10.17 19.53
CA LEU A 43 -5.22 11.52 18.95
C LEU A 43 -6.31 11.83 17.91
N ALA A 44 -7.57 11.74 18.34
CA ALA A 44 -8.60 12.59 17.79
C ALA A 44 -8.56 13.94 18.54
N ARG A 45 -8.11 15.01 17.87
CA ARG A 45 -8.20 16.40 18.35
C ARG A 45 -7.69 16.65 19.78
N GLY A 46 -6.37 16.58 19.95
CA GLY A 46 -5.71 17.56 20.80
C GLY A 46 -5.78 17.43 22.32
N ARG A 47 -6.20 16.29 22.85
CA ARG A 47 -6.04 15.99 24.27
C ARG A 47 -5.10 14.81 24.43
N ARG A 48 -4.11 14.96 25.32
CA ARG A 48 -3.29 13.87 25.81
C ARG A 48 -4.25 12.80 26.35
N CYS A 49 -4.02 11.52 26.04
CA CYS A 49 -4.77 10.45 26.68
C CYS A 49 -4.62 10.64 28.20
N PRO A 50 -5.72 10.75 28.97
CA PRO A 50 -5.61 10.79 30.42
C PRO A 50 -4.78 9.59 30.86
N GLN A 51 -3.72 9.83 31.63
CA GLN A 51 -2.94 8.74 32.20
C GLN A 51 -3.90 7.92 33.09
N GLY A 52 -4.05 6.62 32.81
CA GLY A 52 -4.95 5.72 33.55
C GLY A 52 -6.21 5.25 32.82
N LEU A 53 -6.27 5.28 31.49
CA LEU A 53 -7.37 4.64 30.75
C LEU A 53 -7.28 3.12 30.79
N GLU A 54 -8.42 2.47 31.04
CA GLU A 54 -8.59 1.02 30.95
C GLU A 54 -8.27 0.50 29.54
N SER A 55 -7.69 -0.71 29.44
CA SER A 55 -7.28 -1.34 28.18
C SER A 55 -8.41 -1.41 27.14
N ALA A 56 -9.63 -1.73 27.57
CA ALA A 56 -10.81 -1.78 26.70
C ALA A 56 -11.14 -0.43 26.04
N VAL A 57 -10.95 0.68 26.78
CA VAL A 57 -11.15 2.03 26.24
C VAL A 57 -10.06 2.35 25.21
N LEU A 58 -8.82 1.95 25.48
CA LEU A 58 -7.72 2.12 24.53
C LEU A 58 -7.93 1.33 23.24
N GLU A 59 -8.44 0.11 23.32
CA GLU A 59 -8.79 -0.68 22.14
C GLU A 59 -9.88 0.01 21.30
N THR A 60 -10.93 0.50 21.96
CA THR A 60 -12.02 1.24 21.30
C THR A 60 -11.51 2.51 20.63
N LEU A 61 -10.64 3.27 21.30
CA LEU A 61 -10.02 4.47 20.73
C LEU A 61 -9.12 4.14 19.53
N GLN A 62 -8.36 3.05 19.59
CA GLN A 62 -7.54 2.59 18.47
C GLN A 62 -8.39 2.11 17.30
N ALA A 63 -9.56 1.51 17.55
CA ALA A 63 -10.50 1.06 16.53
C ALA A 63 -11.12 2.22 15.71
N SER A 64 -10.98 3.48 16.17
CA SER A 64 -11.35 4.66 15.38
C SER A 64 -10.62 4.75 14.03
N LYS A 65 -9.48 4.06 13.87
CA LYS A 65 -8.75 3.95 12.60
C LYS A 65 -8.83 2.53 12.06
N ALA A 66 -9.05 2.41 10.75
CA ALA A 66 -9.02 1.13 10.06
C ALA A 66 -7.68 0.40 10.31
N PRO A 67 -7.67 -0.95 10.39
CA PRO A 67 -6.46 -1.73 10.61
C PRO A 67 -5.33 -1.40 9.62
N SER A 68 -5.68 -1.18 8.35
CA SER A 68 -4.73 -0.79 7.29
C SER A 68 -4.08 0.56 7.56
N THR A 69 -4.84 1.56 8.04
CA THR A 69 -4.31 2.88 8.40
C THR A 69 -3.38 2.79 9.62
N ARG A 70 -3.76 1.99 10.63
CA ARG A 70 -2.93 1.76 11.83
C ARG A 70 -1.57 1.16 11.46
N ALA A 71 -1.57 0.12 10.63
CA ALA A 71 -0.34 -0.54 10.16
C ALA A 71 0.55 0.43 9.34
N LEU A 72 -0.04 1.19 8.42
CA LEU A 72 0.67 2.16 7.60
C LEU A 72 1.31 3.26 8.47
N TYR A 73 0.57 3.78 9.45
CA TYR A 73 1.08 4.81 10.36
C TYR A 73 2.18 4.25 11.26
N ALA A 74 2.04 3.01 11.75
CA ALA A 74 3.07 2.34 12.54
C ALA A 74 4.39 2.18 11.76
N GLY A 75 4.33 1.75 10.50
CA GLY A 75 5.51 1.63 9.65
C GLY A 75 6.20 2.98 9.41
N LYS A 76 5.42 4.02 9.08
CA LYS A 76 5.96 5.38 8.89
C LYS A 76 6.55 5.96 10.16
N TRP A 77 5.88 5.78 11.29
CA TRP A 77 6.37 6.21 12.60
C TRP A 77 7.66 5.46 12.99
N GLY A 78 7.75 4.16 12.74
CA GLY A 78 8.95 3.37 13.03
C GLY A 78 10.17 3.87 12.26
N ARG A 79 9.99 4.26 10.98
CA ARG A 79 11.07 4.86 10.19
C ARG A 79 11.53 6.20 10.77
N PHE A 80 10.59 7.08 11.12
CA PHE A 80 10.89 8.35 11.76
C PHE A 80 11.60 8.17 13.11
N SER A 81 11.12 7.23 13.93
CA SER A 81 11.69 6.94 15.25
C SER A 81 13.14 6.49 15.15
N ARG A 82 13.44 5.60 14.20
CA ARG A 82 14.82 5.15 13.94
C ARG A 82 15.71 6.31 13.48
N TRP A 83 15.20 7.15 12.59
CA TRP A 83 15.93 8.34 12.14
C TRP A 83 16.23 9.29 13.31
N CYS A 84 15.27 9.52 14.21
CA CYS A 84 15.47 10.35 15.40
C CYS A 84 16.55 9.78 16.33
N GLN A 85 16.55 8.46 16.55
CA GLN A 85 17.57 7.78 17.36
C GLN A 85 18.98 7.98 16.78
N THR A 86 19.14 7.85 15.46
CA THR A 86 20.43 8.10 14.79
C THR A 86 20.88 9.56 14.90
N ASN A 87 19.94 10.51 14.95
CA ASN A 87 20.23 11.95 15.04
C ASN A 87 20.20 12.49 16.49
N GLY A 88 20.16 11.61 17.50
CA GLY A 88 20.19 12.00 18.92
C GLY A 88 18.96 12.80 19.39
N SER A 89 17.83 12.68 18.70
CA SER A 89 16.59 13.42 19.00
C SER A 89 15.50 12.50 19.53
N SER A 90 14.59 13.02 20.35
CA SER A 90 13.45 12.24 20.84
C SER A 90 12.31 12.25 19.81
N PRO A 91 11.77 11.08 19.40
CA PRO A 91 10.75 11.04 18.33
C PRO A 91 9.38 11.53 18.78
N THR A 92 9.06 11.51 20.07
CA THR A 92 7.76 11.97 20.60
C THR A 92 7.75 13.46 20.92
N ARG A 93 8.91 14.02 21.25
CA ARG A 93 9.10 15.43 21.62
C ARG A 93 10.35 15.97 20.91
N CYS A 94 10.16 16.43 19.69
CA CYS A 94 11.19 17.18 18.98
C CYS A 94 10.63 18.47 18.41
N GLU A 95 11.53 19.37 18.05
CA GLU A 95 11.19 20.60 17.37
C GLU A 95 10.75 20.34 15.93
N VAL A 96 9.99 21.29 15.37
CA VAL A 96 9.57 21.21 13.97
C VAL A 96 10.76 21.16 13.01
N SER A 97 11.89 21.78 13.37
CA SER A 97 13.16 21.75 12.62
C SER A 97 13.65 20.31 12.37
N VAL A 98 13.63 19.47 13.41
CA VAL A 98 14.03 18.05 13.35
C VAL A 98 13.10 17.27 12.42
N ILE A 99 11.80 17.52 12.50
CA ILE A 99 10.82 16.85 11.63
C ILE A 99 11.00 17.27 10.18
N LEU A 100 11.28 18.56 9.92
CA LEU A 100 11.55 19.06 8.57
C LEU A 100 12.86 18.49 8.02
N ALA A 101 13.90 18.34 8.84
CA ALA A 101 15.15 17.69 8.44
C ALA A 101 14.93 16.22 8.03
N PHE A 102 14.09 15.48 8.76
CA PHE A 102 13.67 14.14 8.35
C PHE A 102 12.90 14.14 7.03
N LEU A 103 11.93 15.05 6.88
CA LEU A 103 11.16 15.14 5.63
C LEU A 103 12.05 15.55 4.45
N GLN A 104 13.07 16.37 4.69
CA GLN A 104 14.08 16.74 3.71
C GLN A 104 14.90 15.53 3.27
N SER A 105 15.38 14.69 4.20
CA SER A 105 16.11 13.47 3.84
C SER A 105 15.25 12.52 2.99
N LEU A 106 13.97 12.37 3.34
CA LEU A 106 13.01 11.59 2.54
C LEU A 106 12.76 12.20 1.15
N PHE A 107 12.79 13.53 1.02
CA PHE A 107 12.62 14.21 -0.24
C PHE A 107 13.86 14.03 -1.14
N GLU A 108 15.05 14.06 -0.56
CA GLU A 108 16.33 13.79 -1.24
C GLU A 108 16.42 12.35 -1.74
N GLU A 109 15.88 11.39 -0.99
CA GLU A 109 15.72 10.00 -1.44
C GLU A 109 14.74 9.83 -2.63
N GLY A 110 14.09 10.90 -3.09
CA GLY A 110 13.21 10.86 -4.25
C GLY A 110 11.73 10.64 -3.95
N LEU A 111 11.31 10.61 -2.68
CA LEU A 111 9.90 10.41 -2.35
C LEU A 111 9.01 11.57 -2.80
N ALA A 112 7.80 11.23 -3.26
CA ALA A 112 6.81 12.21 -3.69
C ALA A 112 6.17 12.94 -2.50
N GLU A 113 5.67 14.17 -2.74
CA GLU A 113 5.01 14.98 -1.71
C GLU A 113 3.84 14.25 -1.04
N SER A 114 3.06 13.48 -1.79
CA SER A 114 1.96 12.66 -1.25
C SER A 114 2.44 11.67 -0.20
N THR A 115 3.60 11.06 -0.41
CA THR A 115 4.24 10.15 0.53
C THR A 115 4.72 10.87 1.77
N LEU A 116 5.35 12.05 1.60
CA LEU A 116 5.81 12.92 2.69
C LEU A 116 4.65 13.39 3.57
N ARG A 117 3.53 13.80 2.96
CA ARG A 117 2.28 14.12 3.66
C ARG A 117 1.78 12.94 4.48
N GLY A 118 1.89 11.72 3.96
CA GLY A 118 1.58 10.51 4.72
C GLY A 118 2.50 10.30 5.93
N TYR A 119 3.80 10.61 5.83
CA TYR A 119 4.71 10.61 6.99
C TYR A 119 4.33 11.67 8.01
N LEU A 120 4.05 12.89 7.56
CA LEU A 120 3.62 13.99 8.41
C LEU A 120 2.33 13.66 9.19
N ALA A 121 1.37 12.98 8.54
CA ALA A 121 0.14 12.53 9.20
C ALA A 121 0.42 11.48 10.29
N ALA A 122 1.28 10.49 10.00
CA ALA A 122 1.67 9.47 10.98
C ALA A 122 2.44 10.07 12.16
N ILE A 123 3.31 11.06 11.91
CA ILE A 123 4.04 11.79 12.94
C ILE A 123 3.06 12.61 13.79
N SER A 124 2.12 13.32 13.15
CA SER A 124 1.09 14.12 13.86
C SER A 124 0.19 13.29 14.77
N ASP A 125 0.03 12.00 14.49
CA ASP A 125 -0.80 11.07 15.26
C ASP A 125 -0.13 10.59 16.56
N ARG A 126 1.18 10.77 16.72
CA ARG A 126 1.95 10.24 17.86
C ARG A 126 2.89 11.27 18.50
N HIS A 127 3.18 12.36 17.81
CA HIS A 127 4.04 13.43 18.28
C HIS A 127 3.26 14.40 19.18
N ASP A 128 3.91 14.90 20.23
CA ASP A 128 3.35 15.94 21.08
C ASP A 128 3.06 17.23 20.30
N ARG A 129 2.21 18.10 20.86
CA ARG A 129 1.91 19.38 20.22
C ARG A 129 3.13 20.30 20.23
N ILE A 130 3.42 20.92 19.10
CA ILE A 130 4.43 21.97 18.95
C ILE A 130 3.69 23.30 18.91
N GLU A 131 4.00 24.21 19.83
CA GLU A 131 3.31 25.52 19.95
C GLU A 131 1.78 25.38 20.07
N GLY A 132 1.30 24.34 20.77
CA GLY A 132 -0.13 24.06 20.93
C GLY A 132 -0.83 23.48 19.69
N ARG A 133 -0.10 23.25 18.59
CA ARG A 133 -0.61 22.72 17.31
C ARG A 133 -0.11 21.31 17.05
N THR A 134 -0.81 20.54 16.22
CA THR A 134 -0.27 19.28 15.70
C THR A 134 0.78 19.57 14.64
N VAL A 135 1.73 18.65 14.47
CA VAL A 135 2.82 18.79 13.50
C VAL A 135 2.29 19.06 12.08
N GLY A 136 1.24 18.37 11.66
CA GLY A 136 0.60 18.53 10.36
C GLY A 136 -0.09 19.86 10.15
N ALA A 137 -0.48 20.55 11.23
CA ALA A 137 -1.07 21.89 11.19
C ALA A 137 -0.02 23.01 11.32
N HIS A 138 1.26 22.68 11.48
CA HIS A 138 2.32 23.65 11.63
C HIS A 138 2.57 24.40 10.31
N PRO A 139 2.70 25.75 10.31
CA PRO A 139 2.86 26.54 9.09
C PRO A 139 4.11 26.14 8.28
N LEU A 140 5.24 25.89 8.97
CA LEU A 140 6.48 25.43 8.30
C LEU A 140 6.32 24.07 7.62
N ALA A 141 5.62 23.10 8.22
CA ALA A 141 5.37 21.80 7.60
C ALA A 141 4.49 21.93 6.34
N SER A 142 3.46 22.79 6.41
CA SER A 142 2.62 23.12 5.26
C SER A 142 3.40 23.83 4.15
N GLN A 143 4.29 24.76 4.50
CA GLN A 143 5.18 25.44 3.56
C GLN A 143 6.15 24.46 2.90
N PHE A 144 6.76 23.57 3.67
CA PHE A 144 7.65 22.53 3.17
C PHE A 144 6.97 21.64 2.14
N LEU A 145 5.77 21.12 2.43
CA LEU A 145 5.02 20.29 1.46
C LEU A 145 4.66 21.07 0.20
N ARG A 146 4.30 22.35 0.31
CA ARG A 146 4.10 23.22 -0.87
C ARG A 146 5.37 23.37 -1.70
N GLY A 147 6.52 23.53 -1.05
CA GLY A 147 7.84 23.57 -1.68
C GLY A 147 8.16 22.25 -2.39
N ALA A 148 8.04 21.12 -1.71
CA ALA A 148 8.28 19.79 -2.25
C ALA A 148 7.42 19.51 -3.50
N ARG A 149 6.13 19.91 -3.49
CA ARG A 149 5.25 19.77 -4.65
C ARG A 149 5.68 20.64 -5.84
N ARG A 150 6.21 21.83 -5.60
CA ARG A 150 6.68 22.73 -6.67
C ARG A 150 8.00 22.24 -7.27
N LEU A 151 8.92 21.78 -6.43
CA LEU A 151 10.22 21.26 -6.85
C LEU A 151 10.11 19.92 -7.56
N ARG A 152 9.15 19.08 -7.14
CA ARG A 152 8.86 17.79 -7.77
C ARG A 152 7.35 17.64 -7.97
N PRO A 153 6.80 18.20 -9.06
CA PRO A 153 5.39 18.05 -9.39
C PRO A 153 5.01 16.57 -9.49
N PRO A 154 3.81 16.17 -9.03
CA PRO A 154 3.32 14.82 -9.23
C PRO A 154 3.30 14.52 -10.73
N ARG A 155 4.04 13.49 -11.14
CA ARG A 155 3.89 12.93 -12.48
C ARG A 155 2.56 12.19 -12.50
N SER A 156 1.56 12.72 -13.19
CA SER A 156 0.43 11.89 -13.58
C SER A 156 0.97 10.90 -14.59
N ASN A 157 0.89 9.60 -14.30
CA ASN A 157 0.95 8.61 -15.36
C ASN A 157 -0.24 8.91 -16.24
N ALA A 158 0.01 9.55 -17.39
CA ALA A 158 -1.01 9.72 -18.40
C ALA A 158 -1.39 8.31 -18.83
N VAL A 159 -2.54 7.84 -18.35
CA VAL A 159 -3.15 6.65 -18.92
C VAL A 159 -3.41 7.01 -20.38
N PRO A 160 -2.93 6.22 -21.35
CA PRO A 160 -3.21 6.51 -22.74
C PRO A 160 -4.72 6.61 -22.92
N SER A 161 -5.16 7.49 -23.82
CA SER A 161 -6.57 7.54 -24.21
C SER A 161 -6.97 6.14 -24.69
N TRP A 162 -7.88 5.49 -23.97
CA TRP A 162 -8.42 4.19 -24.35
C TRP A 162 -9.88 4.40 -24.78
N ASP A 163 -10.30 3.66 -25.80
CA ASP A 163 -11.67 3.67 -26.30
C ASP A 163 -12.39 2.41 -25.82
N LEU A 164 -13.46 2.60 -25.04
CA LEU A 164 -14.27 1.50 -24.54
C LEU A 164 -14.93 0.70 -25.67
N GLN A 165 -15.37 1.35 -26.75
CA GLN A 165 -16.00 0.66 -27.86
C GLN A 165 -15.00 -0.26 -28.56
N LEU A 166 -13.77 0.22 -28.78
CA LEU A 166 -12.70 -0.61 -29.32
C LEU A 166 -12.42 -1.84 -28.46
N VAL A 167 -12.35 -1.69 -27.14
CA VAL A 167 -12.10 -2.83 -26.24
C VAL A 167 -13.27 -3.81 -26.23
N LEU A 168 -14.52 -3.32 -26.21
CA LEU A 168 -15.70 -4.18 -26.26
C LEU A 168 -15.78 -4.96 -27.58
N ASN A 169 -15.47 -4.32 -28.71
CA ASN A 169 -15.41 -4.97 -30.02
C ASN A 169 -14.31 -6.04 -30.03
N ALA A 170 -13.12 -5.73 -29.52
CA ALA A 170 -12.02 -6.70 -29.43
C ALA A 170 -12.37 -7.91 -28.55
N LEU A 171 -13.20 -7.74 -27.51
CA LEU A 171 -13.68 -8.85 -26.68
C LEU A 171 -14.68 -9.78 -27.41
N THR A 172 -15.25 -9.35 -28.53
CA THR A 172 -16.11 -10.17 -29.41
C THR A 172 -15.35 -10.89 -30.53
N GLU A 173 -14.04 -10.64 -30.65
CA GLU A 173 -13.17 -11.20 -31.67
C GLU A 173 -12.17 -12.21 -31.07
N PRO A 174 -11.52 -13.06 -31.90
CA PRO A 174 -10.40 -13.88 -31.44
C PRO A 174 -9.30 -13.00 -30.83
N PRO A 175 -8.70 -13.38 -29.69
CA PRO A 175 -8.73 -14.69 -29.05
C PRO A 175 -9.78 -14.84 -27.94
N PHE A 176 -10.77 -13.94 -27.84
CA PHE A 176 -11.79 -13.94 -26.78
C PHE A 176 -13.11 -14.62 -27.19
N GLU A 177 -13.20 -15.10 -28.43
CA GLU A 177 -14.23 -15.97 -28.98
C GLU A 177 -13.58 -17.01 -29.91
N PRO A 178 -14.12 -18.23 -30.05
CA PRO A 178 -15.34 -18.75 -29.41
C PRO A 178 -15.12 -19.24 -27.96
N LEU A 179 -16.08 -18.97 -27.07
CA LEU A 179 -16.06 -19.33 -25.64
C LEU A 179 -15.71 -20.80 -25.35
N GLU A 180 -16.14 -21.73 -26.20
CA GLU A 180 -16.00 -23.18 -26.01
C GLU A 180 -14.52 -23.65 -26.04
N GLY A 181 -13.65 -22.88 -26.70
CA GLY A 181 -12.22 -23.19 -26.83
C GLY A 181 -11.30 -22.29 -26.01
N LEU A 182 -11.84 -21.38 -25.21
CA LEU A 182 -11.02 -20.39 -24.50
C LEU A 182 -10.29 -20.97 -23.31
N SER A 183 -9.02 -20.56 -23.17
CA SER A 183 -8.32 -20.77 -21.91
C SER A 183 -9.03 -20.05 -20.76
N LEU A 184 -9.04 -20.67 -19.58
CA LEU A 184 -9.62 -20.10 -18.37
C LEU A 184 -9.05 -18.70 -18.05
N LYS A 185 -7.78 -18.46 -18.43
CA LYS A 185 -7.11 -17.16 -18.27
C LYS A 185 -7.79 -16.06 -19.10
N LEU A 186 -8.05 -16.30 -20.38
CA LEU A 186 -8.69 -15.31 -21.26
C LEU A 186 -10.15 -15.06 -20.86
N LEU A 187 -10.86 -16.12 -20.47
CA LEU A 187 -12.21 -16.01 -19.92
C LEU A 187 -12.22 -15.18 -18.63
N SER A 188 -11.24 -15.39 -17.74
CA SER A 188 -11.09 -14.61 -16.51
C SER A 188 -10.82 -13.13 -16.80
N PHE A 189 -10.00 -12.80 -17.81
CA PHE A 189 -9.76 -11.40 -18.19
C PHE A 189 -11.00 -10.74 -18.77
N LYS A 190 -11.72 -11.41 -19.67
CA LYS A 190 -12.97 -10.92 -20.27
C LYS A 190 -14.02 -10.64 -19.19
N THR A 191 -14.25 -11.62 -18.30
CA THR A 191 -15.23 -11.49 -17.21
C THR A 191 -14.82 -10.43 -16.18
N ALA A 192 -13.55 -10.39 -15.75
CA ALA A 192 -13.06 -9.39 -14.81
C ALA A 192 -13.15 -7.96 -15.38
N PHE A 193 -12.82 -7.78 -16.66
CA PHE A 193 -12.95 -6.48 -17.33
C PHE A 193 -14.41 -6.05 -17.40
N LEU A 194 -15.31 -6.91 -17.89
CA LEU A 194 -16.74 -6.62 -18.00
C LEU A 194 -17.36 -6.32 -16.62
N LEU A 195 -16.98 -7.07 -15.60
CA LEU A 195 -17.43 -6.84 -14.23
C LEU A 195 -16.92 -5.51 -13.66
N ALA A 196 -15.66 -5.16 -13.96
CA ALA A 196 -15.09 -3.89 -13.54
C ALA A 196 -15.82 -2.69 -14.16
N ILE A 197 -16.08 -2.72 -15.47
CA ILE A 197 -16.78 -1.62 -16.16
C ILE A 197 -18.27 -1.56 -15.80
N ALA A 198 -18.94 -2.71 -15.61
CA ALA A 198 -20.37 -2.75 -15.29
C ALA A 198 -20.66 -2.32 -13.85
N SER A 199 -19.76 -2.64 -12.92
CA SER A 199 -19.93 -2.28 -11.50
C SER A 199 -19.44 -0.87 -11.17
N ALA A 200 -18.50 -0.32 -11.94
CA ALA A 200 -17.79 0.93 -11.64
C ALA A 200 -17.19 0.97 -10.21
N ARG A 201 -16.84 -0.21 -9.68
CA ARG A 201 -16.33 -0.40 -8.32
C ARG A 201 -14.81 -0.28 -8.28
N ARG A 202 -14.28 0.08 -7.11
CA ARG A 202 -12.83 0.07 -6.88
C ARG A 202 -12.31 -1.37 -6.95
N VAL A 203 -11.05 -1.53 -7.35
CA VAL A 203 -10.38 -2.85 -7.41
C VAL A 203 -10.46 -3.60 -6.08
N SER A 204 -10.38 -2.89 -4.95
CA SER A 204 -10.54 -3.49 -3.62
C SER A 204 -11.93 -4.07 -3.35
N GLU A 205 -12.97 -3.49 -3.95
CA GLU A 205 -14.35 -3.99 -3.84
C GLU A 205 -14.56 -5.19 -4.75
N LEU A 206 -13.98 -5.18 -5.96
CA LEU A 206 -13.97 -6.35 -6.85
C LEU A 206 -13.25 -7.54 -6.21
N HIS A 207 -12.13 -7.29 -5.52
CA HIS A 207 -11.39 -8.33 -4.79
C HIS A 207 -12.15 -8.86 -3.57
N ALA A 208 -13.08 -8.08 -3.02
CA ALA A 208 -13.89 -8.49 -1.88
C ALA A 208 -15.15 -9.27 -2.28
N LEU A 209 -15.40 -9.48 -3.58
CA LEU A 209 -16.53 -10.28 -4.05
C LEU A 209 -16.41 -11.72 -3.56
N SER A 210 -17.51 -12.23 -3.04
CA SER A 210 -17.61 -13.58 -2.50
C SER A 210 -18.89 -14.25 -3.00
N ILE A 211 -18.79 -15.55 -3.26
CA ILE A 211 -19.89 -16.40 -3.74
C ILE A 211 -20.66 -16.99 -2.54
N HIS A 212 -20.28 -16.64 -1.30
CA HIS A 212 -20.89 -17.21 -0.10
C HIS A 212 -22.39 -16.81 -0.01
N PRO A 213 -23.31 -17.77 0.20
CA PRO A 213 -24.76 -17.53 0.17
C PRO A 213 -25.27 -16.56 1.25
N ALA A 214 -24.47 -16.31 2.29
CA ALA A 214 -24.77 -15.34 3.34
C ALA A 214 -24.33 -13.89 3.02
N CYS A 215 -23.72 -13.62 1.86
CA CYS A 215 -23.24 -12.28 1.49
C CYS A 215 -24.31 -11.50 0.68
N PRO A 216 -24.89 -10.40 1.22
CA PRO A 216 -25.89 -9.61 0.50
C PRO A 216 -25.32 -8.68 -0.59
N LEU A 217 -24.01 -8.73 -0.89
CA LEU A 217 -23.38 -7.90 -1.93
C LEU A 217 -23.55 -8.48 -3.33
N ALA A 218 -24.80 -8.74 -3.72
CA ALA A 218 -25.18 -9.03 -5.10
C ALA A 218 -26.43 -8.22 -5.45
N VAL A 219 -26.29 -6.89 -5.49
CA VAL A 219 -27.24 -6.06 -6.24
C VAL A 219 -26.45 -5.26 -7.26
N LEU A 220 -25.91 -5.97 -8.25
CA LEU A 220 -25.82 -5.40 -9.60
C LEU A 220 -27.28 -5.24 -10.07
N ARG A 221 -27.95 -4.15 -9.65
CA ARG A 221 -29.16 -3.69 -10.33
C ARG A 221 -28.70 -3.10 -11.66
N VAL A 222 -28.49 -3.95 -12.65
CA VAL A 222 -28.53 -3.52 -14.04
C VAL A 222 -29.98 -3.15 -14.29
N SER A 223 -30.30 -1.86 -14.17
CA SER A 223 -31.60 -1.34 -14.57
C SER A 223 -31.68 -1.50 -16.08
N ALA A 224 -32.27 -2.61 -16.54
CA ALA A 224 -32.59 -2.81 -17.94
C ALA A 224 -33.53 -1.68 -18.36
N ASN A 225 -33.00 -0.73 -19.14
CA ASN A 225 -33.82 0.32 -19.72
C ASN A 225 -34.77 -0.36 -20.71
N ARG A 226 -36.05 -0.42 -20.35
CA ARG A 226 -37.12 -1.02 -21.14
C ARG A 226 -37.23 -0.22 -22.44
N VAL A 227 -36.77 -0.80 -23.55
CA VAL A 227 -36.97 -0.25 -24.90
C VAL A 227 -38.47 -0.07 -25.09
N GLY A 228 -38.89 1.19 -25.21
CA GLY A 228 -40.26 1.55 -25.54
C GLY A 228 -40.60 1.02 -26.93
N GLY A 229 -41.50 0.04 -26.96
CA GLY A 229 -42.06 -0.52 -28.19
C GLY A 229 -42.80 0.56 -28.97
N PHE A 230 -42.43 0.68 -30.24
CA PHE A 230 -43.23 1.26 -31.30
C PHE A 230 -44.65 0.70 -31.25
N SER A 231 -45.66 1.56 -31.23
CA SER A 231 -47.01 1.23 -31.65
C SER A 231 -47.36 2.14 -32.83
N SER A 232 -47.32 1.56 -34.03
CA SER A 232 -47.95 2.11 -35.21
C SER A 232 -49.45 1.77 -35.18
N SER A 233 -50.30 2.77 -35.22
CA SER A 233 -51.75 2.62 -35.41
C SER A 233 -52.21 3.45 -36.61
N SER A 234 -52.49 2.78 -37.71
CA SER A 234 -53.52 3.16 -38.71
C SER A 234 -53.88 1.87 -39.44
N PRO A 235 -55.16 1.69 -39.76
CA PRO A 235 -55.63 2.19 -41.06
C PRO A 235 -56.72 3.27 -40.94
#